data_AF-A0A3E0I1D6-F1
#
_entry.id   AF-A0A3E0I1D6-F1
#
_cell.length_a   1.000
_cell.length_b   1.000
_cell.length_c   1.000
_cell.angle_alpha   90.00
_cell.angle_beta   90.00
_cell.angle_gamma   90.00
#
_symmetry.space_group_name_H-M   'P 1'
#
loop_
_entity.id
_entity.type
_entity.pdbx_description
1 polymer ?
#
loop_
_entity_poly.entity_id
_entity_poly.type
_entity_poly.pdbx_seq_one_letter_code
_entity_poly.pdbx_strand_id
1 'polypeptide(L)'
;MSNQLNFKELNFKLAIINELMYVQEVLEPKLDVYEFIAKQRNLSDSEAYDVIEEEGYEIIPEVLEYFKNLKITSEMVTNIKELHMDGGDEIYGQIIPFWDGEDDVFSVNSVVDAKLLPNLKSISLLYSENDSLLEEFQEKGIEADWL
;
A
#
# COMPACT_ATOMS: atom_id res chain seq x y z
N MET A 1 2.21 -14.55 -20.65
CA MET A 1 3.45 -14.54 -19.86
C MET A 1 3.25 -13.50 -18.78
N SER A 2 3.43 -13.87 -17.51
CA SER A 2 3.30 -12.94 -16.40
C SER A 2 4.57 -12.09 -16.33
N ASN A 3 4.44 -10.76 -16.42
CA ASN A 3 5.56 -9.83 -16.36
C ASN A 3 5.53 -9.07 -15.03
N GLN A 4 6.71 -8.79 -14.47
CA GLN A 4 6.83 -7.91 -13.32
C GLN A 4 6.40 -6.50 -13.70
N LEU A 5 5.54 -5.89 -12.88
CA LEU A 5 5.09 -4.52 -13.05
C LEU A 5 6.09 -3.55 -12.41
N ASN A 6 6.26 -2.39 -13.04
CA ASN A 6 7.11 -1.31 -12.55
C ASN A 6 6.22 -0.12 -12.19
N PHE A 7 6.12 0.15 -10.89
CA PHE A 7 5.36 1.27 -10.35
C PHE A 7 6.25 2.51 -10.25
N LYS A 8 5.69 3.66 -10.61
CA LYS A 8 6.27 4.98 -10.42
C LYS A 8 5.68 5.70 -9.21
N GLU A 9 4.45 5.36 -8.83
CA GLU A 9 3.77 5.89 -7.67
C GLU A 9 3.75 4.83 -6.55
N LEU A 10 4.45 5.11 -5.46
CA LEU A 10 4.66 4.17 -4.37
C LEU A 10 3.35 3.91 -3.62
N ASN A 11 2.58 4.95 -3.31
CA ASN A 11 1.37 4.80 -2.51
C ASN A 11 0.29 4.03 -3.28
N PHE A 12 0.28 4.15 -4.61
CA PHE A 12 -0.57 3.33 -5.48
C PHE A 12 -0.13 1.86 -5.46
N LYS A 13 1.18 1.59 -5.45
CA LYS A 13 1.71 0.23 -5.26
C LYS A 13 1.31 -0.34 -3.89
N LEU A 14 1.38 0.46 -2.82
CA LEU A 14 0.99 0.03 -1.47
C LEU A 14 -0.49 -0.36 -1.42
N ALA A 15 -1.38 0.44 -2.00
CA ALA A 15 -2.81 0.11 -2.09
C ALA A 15 -3.05 -1.24 -2.81
N ILE A 16 -2.32 -1.51 -3.89
CA ILE A 16 -2.41 -2.80 -4.60
C ILE A 16 -1.90 -3.95 -3.74
N ILE A 17 -0.79 -3.75 -3.01
CA ILE A 17 -0.29 -4.77 -2.09
C ILE A 17 -1.33 -5.04 -0.99
N ASN A 18 -1.95 -4.00 -0.45
CA ASN A 18 -3.01 -4.12 0.56
C ASN A 18 -4.17 -4.98 0.05
N GLU A 19 -4.69 -4.63 -1.12
CA GLU A 19 -5.78 -5.35 -1.78
C GLU A 19 -5.41 -6.83 -1.99
N LEU A 20 -4.20 -7.12 -2.46
CA LEU A 20 -3.79 -8.51 -2.75
C LEU A 20 -3.45 -9.31 -1.49
N MET A 21 -2.82 -8.70 -0.50
CA MET A 21 -2.25 -9.38 0.68
C MET A 21 -3.26 -9.47 1.82
N TYR A 22 -3.97 -8.38 2.12
CA TYR A 22 -4.81 -8.27 3.31
C TYR A 22 -6.31 -8.39 3.00
N VAL A 23 -6.76 -7.93 1.84
CA VAL A 23 -8.19 -7.99 1.45
C VAL A 23 -8.52 -9.30 0.72
N GLN A 24 -7.84 -9.59 -0.39
CA GLN A 24 -8.08 -10.80 -1.19
C GLN A 24 -7.35 -12.03 -0.67
N GLU A 25 -6.31 -11.83 0.15
CA GLU A 25 -5.46 -12.90 0.71
C GLU A 25 -4.84 -13.83 -0.35
N VAL A 26 -4.48 -13.28 -1.53
CA VAL A 26 -3.84 -14.02 -2.64
C VAL A 26 -2.32 -13.80 -2.70
N LEU A 27 -1.80 -12.84 -1.94
CA LEU A 27 -0.39 -12.54 -1.81
C LEU A 27 0.10 -12.88 -0.40
N GLU A 28 0.78 -14.02 -0.27
CA GLU A 28 1.26 -14.56 1.00
C GLU A 28 2.80 -14.62 1.07
N PRO A 29 3.39 -14.63 2.28
CA PRO A 29 2.72 -14.45 3.58
C PRO A 29 2.32 -12.98 3.84
N LYS A 30 1.31 -12.77 4.70
CA LYS A 30 1.01 -11.46 5.29
C LYS A 30 2.22 -10.99 6.11
N LEU A 31 2.54 -9.70 6.05
CA LEU A 31 3.61 -9.14 6.88
C LEU A 31 3.04 -8.81 8.25
N ASP A 32 3.73 -9.27 9.29
CA ASP A 32 3.57 -8.80 10.67
C ASP A 32 4.84 -8.03 11.03
N VAL A 33 4.71 -6.76 11.36
CA VAL A 33 5.82 -5.84 11.60
C VAL A 33 6.65 -6.24 12.81
N TYR A 34 6.03 -6.78 13.86
CA TYR A 34 6.73 -7.23 15.06
C TYR A 34 7.58 -8.46 14.74
N GLU A 35 7.01 -9.47 14.10
CA GLU A 35 7.74 -10.67 13.66
C GLU A 35 8.83 -10.31 12.64
N PHE A 36 8.53 -9.40 11.71
CA PHE A 36 9.45 -8.96 10.69
C PHE A 36 10.66 -8.25 11.31
N ILE A 37 10.46 -7.32 12.23
CA ILE A 37 11.54 -6.58 12.89
C ILE A 37 12.34 -7.49 13.83
N ALA A 38 11.67 -8.37 14.59
CA ALA A 38 12.34 -9.38 15.40
C ALA A 38 13.33 -10.19 14.55
N LYS A 39 12.90 -10.64 13.37
CA LYS A 39 13.74 -11.41 12.46
C LYS A 39 14.83 -10.59 11.79
N GLN A 40 14.52 -9.40 11.27
CA GLN A 40 15.49 -8.55 10.54
C GLN A 40 16.62 -8.07 11.44
N ARG A 41 16.29 -7.70 12.68
CA ARG A 41 17.24 -7.15 13.65
C ARG A 41 17.80 -8.20 14.62
N ASN A 42 17.40 -9.47 14.47
CA ASN A 42 17.79 -10.60 15.33
C ASN A 42 17.51 -10.31 16.82
N LEU A 43 16.26 -9.95 17.11
CA LEU A 43 15.71 -9.63 18.42
C LEU A 43 14.75 -10.73 18.88
N SER A 44 14.51 -10.81 20.19
CA SER A 44 13.35 -11.51 20.74
C SER A 44 12.05 -10.73 20.52
N ASP A 45 10.91 -11.38 20.68
CA ASP A 45 9.59 -10.74 20.50
C ASP A 45 9.40 -9.53 21.44
N SER A 46 9.91 -9.61 22.68
CA SER A 46 9.84 -8.50 23.64
C SER A 46 10.70 -7.32 23.22
N GLU A 47 11.91 -7.57 22.71
CA GLU A 47 12.81 -6.52 22.22
C GLU A 47 12.26 -5.87 20.95
N ALA A 48 11.62 -6.65 20.07
CA ALA A 48 10.94 -6.11 18.91
C ALA A 48 9.75 -5.23 19.32
N TYR A 49 8.98 -5.63 20.32
CA TYR A 49 7.91 -4.80 20.88
C TYR A 49 8.44 -3.46 21.38
N ASP A 50 9.52 -3.46 22.18
CA ASP A 50 10.15 -2.23 22.67
C ASP A 50 10.62 -1.32 21.52
N VAL A 51 11.19 -1.90 20.46
CA VAL A 51 11.57 -1.16 19.24
C VAL A 51 10.36 -0.52 18.56
N ILE A 52 9.25 -1.25 18.42
CA ILE A 52 8.04 -0.73 17.79
C ILE A 52 7.40 0.37 18.65
N GLU A 53 7.41 0.25 19.98
CA GLU A 53 6.95 1.32 20.88
C GLU A 53 7.74 2.63 20.68
N GLU A 54 9.04 2.53 20.39
CA GLU A 54 9.89 3.70 20.16
C GLU A 54 9.82 4.25 18.72
N GLU A 55 9.79 3.38 17.71
CA GLU A 55 9.90 3.75 16.29
C GLU A 55 8.55 3.82 15.56
N GLY A 56 7.48 3.25 16.15
CA GLY A 56 6.21 2.98 15.47
C GLY A 56 5.38 4.22 15.10
N TYR A 57 5.77 5.41 15.55
CA TYR A 57 5.15 6.68 15.18
C TYR A 57 5.64 7.22 13.83
N GLU A 58 6.69 6.63 13.27
CA GLU A 58 7.30 7.03 12.00
C GLU A 58 7.43 5.82 11.08
N ILE A 59 7.81 6.06 9.82
CA ILE A 59 8.05 4.98 8.85
C ILE A 59 9.18 4.08 9.35
N ILE A 60 8.88 2.79 9.50
CA ILE A 60 9.89 1.75 9.73
C ILE A 60 10.59 1.43 8.39
N PRO A 61 11.87 1.83 8.20
CA PRO A 61 12.49 1.81 6.88
C PRO A 61 12.59 0.41 6.27
N GLU A 62 12.83 -0.61 7.09
CA GLU A 62 12.97 -1.99 6.62
C GLU A 62 11.65 -2.54 6.07
N VAL A 63 10.51 -2.15 6.66
CA VAL A 63 9.19 -2.59 6.20
C VAL A 63 8.81 -1.89 4.90
N LEU A 64 9.03 -0.57 4.83
CA LEU A 64 8.79 0.17 3.59
C LEU A 64 9.66 -0.36 2.44
N GLU A 65 10.93 -0.67 2.72
CA GLU A 65 11.85 -1.23 1.73
C GLU A 65 11.43 -2.65 1.28
N TYR A 66 10.87 -3.45 2.19
CA TYR A 66 10.27 -4.73 1.82
C TYR A 66 9.14 -4.56 0.81
N PHE A 67 8.16 -3.69 1.07
CA PHE A 67 7.04 -3.46 0.15
C PHE A 67 7.47 -2.79 -1.16
N LYS A 68 8.45 -1.89 -1.12
CA LYS A 68 9.09 -1.32 -2.32
C LYS A 68 9.69 -2.41 -3.22
N ASN A 69 10.31 -3.43 -2.64
CA ASN A 69 10.93 -4.52 -3.39
C ASN A 69 10.00 -5.69 -3.71
N LEU A 70 8.81 -5.74 -3.09
CA LEU A 70 7.84 -6.80 -3.33
C LEU A 70 7.42 -6.82 -4.80
N LYS A 71 7.56 -7.98 -5.44
CA LYS A 71 7.31 -8.15 -6.87
C LYS A 71 5.83 -8.42 -7.11
N ILE A 72 5.16 -7.47 -7.74
CA ILE A 72 3.80 -7.64 -8.25
C ILE A 72 3.86 -7.91 -9.75
N THR A 73 3.09 -8.90 -10.19
CA THR A 73 3.05 -9.30 -11.59
C THR A 73 1.73 -8.90 -12.24
N SER A 74 1.73 -8.80 -13.57
CA SER A 74 0.55 -8.45 -14.36
C SER A 74 -0.63 -9.40 -14.14
N GLU A 75 -0.37 -10.66 -13.79
CA GLU A 75 -1.41 -11.66 -13.53
C GLU A 75 -2.10 -11.44 -12.17
N MET A 76 -1.37 -11.00 -11.15
CA MET A 76 -1.92 -10.78 -9.81
C MET A 76 -2.98 -9.68 -9.81
N VAL A 77 -2.77 -8.63 -10.60
CA VAL A 77 -3.64 -7.46 -10.61
C VAL A 77 -4.85 -7.59 -11.55
N THR A 78 -5.00 -8.71 -12.28
CA THR A 78 -6.10 -8.82 -13.26
C THR A 78 -7.47 -8.87 -12.61
N ASN A 79 -7.56 -9.30 -11.35
CA ASN A 79 -8.83 -9.43 -10.65
C ASN A 79 -9.23 -8.15 -9.90
N ILE A 80 -8.34 -7.16 -9.81
CA ILE A 80 -8.63 -5.89 -9.16
C ILE A 80 -9.53 -5.06 -10.08
N LYS A 81 -10.78 -4.89 -9.65
CA LYS A 81 -11.79 -4.04 -10.33
C LYS A 81 -12.10 -2.78 -9.55
N GLU A 82 -11.92 -2.84 -8.24
CA GLU A 82 -12.18 -1.77 -7.30
C GLU A 82 -10.93 -1.70 -6.43
N LEU A 83 -10.49 -0.49 -6.11
CA LEU A 83 -9.38 -0.27 -5.19
C LEU A 83 -9.83 0.75 -4.15
N HIS A 84 -9.82 0.35 -2.90
CA HIS A 84 -10.24 1.21 -1.80
C HIS A 84 -9.02 1.50 -0.93
N MET A 85 -8.70 2.77 -0.75
CA MET A 85 -7.69 3.21 0.20
C MET A 85 -8.39 3.76 1.44
N ASP A 86 -8.03 3.23 2.61
CA ASP A 86 -8.56 3.65 3.91
C ASP A 86 -7.42 3.93 4.91
N GLY A 87 -7.57 4.95 5.75
CA GLY A 87 -6.56 5.27 6.77
C GLY A 87 -6.30 4.10 7.73
N GLY A 88 -7.27 3.21 7.90
CA GLY A 88 -7.15 1.96 8.67
C GLY A 88 -6.69 0.74 7.87
N ASP A 89 -6.23 0.89 6.62
CA ASP A 89 -5.71 -0.24 5.85
C ASP A 89 -4.49 -0.87 6.55
N GLU A 90 -4.51 -2.20 6.66
CA GLU A 90 -3.53 -2.98 7.42
C GLU A 90 -2.09 -2.67 6.99
N ILE A 91 -1.84 -2.48 5.68
CA ILE A 91 -0.49 -2.18 5.18
C ILE A 91 0.11 -0.92 5.80
N TYR A 92 -0.70 0.09 6.13
CA TYR A 92 -0.22 1.35 6.71
C TYR A 92 0.23 1.13 8.14
N GLY A 93 -0.53 0.38 8.94
CA GLY A 93 -0.13 -0.06 10.27
C GLY A 93 1.10 -0.99 10.26
N GLN A 94 1.38 -1.67 9.15
CA GLN A 94 2.64 -2.40 9.04
C GLN A 94 3.85 -1.48 8.81
N ILE A 95 3.66 -0.32 8.15
CA ILE A 95 4.75 0.61 7.81
C ILE A 95 4.97 1.65 8.91
N ILE A 96 3.89 2.19 9.48
CA ILE A 96 3.85 3.11 10.62
C ILE A 96 2.84 2.52 11.62
N PRO A 97 3.28 1.66 12.56
CA PRO A 97 2.44 0.96 13.54
C PRO A 97 1.42 1.80 14.30
N PHE A 98 1.75 3.06 14.58
CA PHE A 98 0.91 3.98 15.35
C PHE A 98 0.40 5.15 14.50
N TRP A 99 0.34 5.00 13.18
CA TRP A 99 -0.27 6.01 12.31
C TRP A 99 -1.74 6.19 12.65
N ASP A 100 -2.15 7.44 12.82
CA ASP A 100 -3.51 7.83 13.17
C ASP A 100 -4.39 8.11 11.95
N GLY A 101 -3.79 8.12 10.75
CA GLY A 101 -4.51 8.41 9.50
C GLY A 101 -4.76 9.89 9.26
N GLU A 102 -4.19 10.80 10.05
CA GLU A 102 -4.51 12.24 10.00
C GLU A 102 -3.68 13.04 8.98
N ASP A 103 -2.60 12.47 8.44
CA ASP A 103 -1.71 13.12 7.46
C ASP A 103 -1.79 12.51 6.05
N ASP A 104 -0.99 13.06 5.12
CA ASP A 104 -0.99 12.70 3.69
C ASP A 104 0.13 11.73 3.29
N VAL A 105 0.80 11.08 4.27
CA VAL A 105 2.00 10.26 4.02
C VAL A 105 1.73 9.12 3.03
N PHE A 106 0.51 8.57 3.03
CA PHE A 106 0.08 7.49 2.16
C PHE A 106 -0.84 7.94 1.00
N SER A 107 -1.01 9.24 0.78
CA SER A 107 -1.84 9.75 -0.31
C SER A 107 -1.21 9.48 -1.68
N VAL A 108 -2.03 9.04 -2.63
CA VAL A 108 -1.62 8.91 -4.04
C VAL A 108 -1.67 10.30 -4.67
N ASN A 109 -0.64 10.66 -5.43
CA ASN A 109 -0.54 11.98 -6.06
C ASN A 109 -0.50 11.94 -7.61
N SER A 110 -0.54 10.75 -8.21
CA SER A 110 -0.46 10.58 -9.66
C SER A 110 -1.22 9.36 -10.18
N VAL A 111 -1.93 9.56 -11.29
CA VAL A 111 -2.66 8.50 -12.01
C VAL A 111 -1.77 7.60 -12.89
N VAL A 112 -0.45 7.84 -12.93
CA VAL A 112 0.48 7.28 -13.94
C VAL A 112 0.45 5.76 -14.04
N ASP A 113 0.17 5.08 -12.92
CA ASP A 113 0.18 3.62 -12.80
C ASP A 113 -1.21 2.98 -12.91
N ALA A 114 -2.29 3.76 -13.05
CA ALA A 114 -3.63 3.23 -13.28
C ALA A 114 -3.69 2.29 -14.50
N LYS A 115 -2.87 2.57 -15.52
CA LYS A 115 -2.71 1.72 -16.72
C LYS A 115 -2.21 0.30 -16.43
N LEU A 116 -1.64 0.04 -15.25
CA LEU A 116 -1.15 -1.27 -14.84
C LEU A 116 -2.29 -2.19 -14.39
N LEU A 117 -3.48 -1.64 -14.07
CA LEU A 117 -4.67 -2.38 -13.68
C LEU A 117 -5.69 -2.34 -14.82
N PRO A 118 -5.64 -3.27 -15.78
CA PRO A 118 -6.46 -3.20 -16.99
C PRO A 118 -7.97 -3.33 -16.72
N ASN A 119 -8.35 -3.84 -15.55
CA ASN A 119 -9.74 -4.11 -15.17
C ASN A 119 -10.28 -3.17 -14.09
N LEU A 120 -9.49 -2.18 -13.64
CA LEU A 120 -9.95 -1.20 -12.65
C LEU A 120 -11.13 -0.40 -13.19
N LYS A 121 -12.17 -0.25 -12.36
CA LYS A 121 -13.44 0.44 -12.65
C LYS A 121 -13.70 1.57 -11.69
N SER A 122 -13.38 1.38 -10.41
CA SER A 122 -13.50 2.42 -9.39
C SER A 122 -12.29 2.47 -8.48
N ILE A 123 -12.04 3.65 -7.92
CA ILE A 123 -11.04 3.87 -6.89
C ILE A 123 -11.52 4.90 -5.86
N SER A 124 -11.42 4.55 -4.58
CA SER A 124 -11.59 5.49 -3.47
C SER A 124 -10.21 5.83 -2.90
N LEU A 125 -9.88 7.11 -2.86
CA LEU A 125 -8.55 7.62 -2.54
C LEU A 125 -8.54 8.33 -1.19
N LEU A 126 -7.44 8.21 -0.44
CA LEU A 126 -7.11 9.18 0.60
C LEU A 126 -6.97 10.58 -0.02
N TYR A 127 -7.36 11.60 0.73
CA TYR A 127 -7.26 12.98 0.27
C TYR A 127 -5.82 13.34 -0.13
N SER A 128 -5.68 14.01 -1.27
CA SER A 128 -4.42 14.52 -1.79
C SER A 128 -4.57 16.00 -2.11
N GLU A 129 -3.51 16.79 -1.93
CA GLU A 129 -3.45 18.18 -2.37
C GLU A 129 -3.52 18.33 -3.91
N ASN A 130 -3.38 17.24 -4.66
CA ASN A 130 -3.60 17.25 -6.11
C ASN A 130 -5.11 17.26 -6.42
N ASP A 131 -5.68 18.47 -6.47
CA ASP A 131 -7.09 18.70 -6.77
C ASP A 131 -7.56 18.11 -8.12
N SER A 132 -6.65 17.87 -9.07
CA SER A 132 -6.99 17.31 -10.40
C SER A 132 -6.99 15.77 -10.42
N LEU A 133 -6.59 15.10 -9.34
CA LEU A 133 -6.34 13.66 -9.35
C LEU A 133 -7.60 12.84 -9.67
N LEU A 134 -8.75 13.18 -9.08
CA LEU A 134 -10.00 12.47 -9.37
C LEU A 134 -10.38 12.61 -10.85
N GLU A 135 -10.27 13.82 -11.40
CA GLU A 135 -10.55 14.08 -12.82
C GLU A 135 -9.60 13.28 -13.72
N GLU A 136 -8.31 13.20 -13.38
CA GLU A 136 -7.32 12.41 -14.12
C GLU A 136 -7.65 10.90 -14.16
N PHE A 137 -8.20 10.33 -13.08
CA PHE A 137 -8.71 8.95 -13.07
C PHE A 137 -9.99 8.82 -13.93
N GLN A 138 -10.91 9.76 -13.80
CA GLN A 138 -12.17 9.77 -14.54
C GLN A 138 -11.95 9.91 -16.06
N GLU A 139 -10.97 10.69 -16.50
CA GLU A 139 -10.56 10.78 -17.92
C GLU A 139 -10.06 9.43 -18.48
N LYS A 140 -9.60 8.52 -17.62
CA LYS A 140 -9.23 7.14 -18.00
C LYS A 140 -10.41 6.16 -17.94
N GLY A 141 -11.61 6.64 -17.64
CA GLY A 141 -12.80 5.82 -17.50
C GLY A 141 -12.84 5.03 -16.19
N ILE A 142 -12.18 5.53 -15.14
CA ILE A 142 -12.19 4.98 -13.78
C ILE A 142 -13.00 5.93 -12.90
N GLU A 143 -14.07 5.43 -12.29
CA GLU A 143 -14.82 6.18 -11.27
C GLU A 143 -13.89 6.47 -10.09
N ALA A 144 -13.86 7.72 -9.62
CA ALA A 144 -12.93 8.12 -8.57
C ALA A 144 -13.58 9.11 -7.60
N ASP A 145 -13.38 8.85 -6.31
CA ASP A 145 -13.85 9.64 -5.19
C ASP A 145 -12.79 9.73 -4.08
N TRP A 146 -12.96 10.73 -3.22
CA TRP A 146 -12.24 10.83 -1.96
C TRP A 146 -12.97 10.03 -0.88
N LEU A 147 -12.22 9.43 0.04
CA LEU A 147 -12.75 8.85 1.27
C LEU A 147 -13.23 9.93 2.25
#